data_AF-A0A9W8AZZ4-F1
#
_entry.id   AF-A0A9W8AZZ4-F1
#
_cell.length_a   1.000
_cell.length_b   1.000
_cell.length_c   1.000
_cell.angle_alpha   90.00
_cell.angle_beta   90.00
_cell.angle_gamma   90.00
#
_symmetry.space_group_name_H-M   'P 1'
#
loop_
_entity.id
_entity.type
_entity.pdbx_description
1 polymer ?
#
loop_
_entity_poly.entity_id
_entity_poly.type
_entity_poly.pdbx_seq_one_letter_code
_entity_poly.pdbx_strand_id
1 'polypeptide(L)'
;MDGRWIVYGFYDECKRRCNVKVWKTFVNVFNTLPLSAVVASKIFCVHGGLSPNLDTMDDIRNIQRPTDVPDYGLLNDLLWSDPSETAYDWEDNERGVSYCFGKSVVNAFLQKHDLDLVCRAHMVVEDGYEFFNGRTLVTVFSAPNYCGEFDNAAAIMNVNEDLVCNFDIIRPAYDTPLSPNNNSNPLRYTQAAAAAATGGSRQAAAATPSPSLLPEAQSV
;
A
#
# COMPACT_ATOMS: atom_id res chain seq x y z
N MET A 1 -3.71 -16.85 -15.06
CA MET A 1 -4.37 -16.05 -14.01
C MET A 1 -3.47 -16.14 -12.81
N ASP A 2 -2.80 -15.04 -12.54
CA ASP A 2 -1.68 -15.00 -11.62
C ASP A 2 -2.16 -15.11 -10.17
N GLY A 3 -1.48 -15.90 -9.35
CA GLY A 3 -1.97 -16.38 -8.05
C GLY A 3 -2.09 -15.32 -6.95
N ARG A 4 -1.81 -14.05 -7.24
CA ARG A 4 -1.71 -12.95 -6.26
C ARG A 4 -2.99 -12.69 -5.47
N TRP A 5 -4.16 -12.80 -6.10
CA TRP A 5 -5.44 -12.50 -5.46
C TRP A 5 -6.01 -13.65 -4.60
N ILE A 6 -5.30 -14.77 -4.50
CA ILE A 6 -5.80 -16.01 -3.88
C ILE A 6 -5.33 -16.15 -2.43
N VAL A 7 -4.27 -15.43 -2.04
CA VAL A 7 -3.48 -15.73 -0.83
C VAL A 7 -4.08 -15.16 0.45
N TYR A 8 -4.74 -14.00 0.40
CA TYR A 8 -5.14 -13.25 1.60
C TYR A 8 -6.63 -13.40 1.97
N GLY A 9 -7.20 -14.58 1.76
CA GLY A 9 -8.50 -14.98 2.32
C GLY A 9 -9.75 -14.61 1.51
N PHE A 10 -9.76 -13.53 0.71
CA PHE A 10 -10.96 -13.12 -0.03
C PHE A 10 -11.45 -14.18 -1.04
N TYR A 11 -10.52 -14.86 -1.73
CA TYR A 11 -10.85 -15.99 -2.61
C TYR A 11 -11.52 -17.13 -1.83
N ASP A 12 -10.92 -17.54 -0.72
CA ASP A 12 -11.44 -18.64 0.10
C ASP A 12 -12.79 -18.28 0.72
N GLU A 13 -13.00 -17.04 1.12
CA GLU A 13 -14.30 -16.56 1.59
C GLU A 13 -15.36 -16.66 0.49
N CYS A 14 -15.08 -16.15 -0.71
CA CYS A 14 -15.98 -16.25 -1.85
C CYS A 14 -16.30 -17.70 -2.21
N LYS A 15 -15.27 -18.56 -2.22
CA LYS A 15 -15.42 -19.99 -2.51
C LYS A 15 -16.26 -20.70 -1.45
N ARG A 16 -16.06 -20.38 -0.17
CA ARG A 16 -16.76 -20.99 0.97
C ARG A 16 -18.21 -20.52 1.11
N ARG A 17 -18.47 -19.22 0.94
CA ARG A 17 -19.81 -18.62 1.16
C ARG A 17 -20.66 -18.57 -0.10
N CYS A 18 -20.03 -18.54 -1.26
CA CYS A 18 -20.69 -18.41 -2.56
C CYS A 18 -20.15 -19.47 -3.54
N ASN A 19 -19.33 -19.06 -4.51
CA ASN A 19 -18.62 -19.94 -5.43
C ASN A 19 -17.49 -19.16 -6.15
N VAL A 20 -16.66 -19.88 -6.90
CA VAL A 20 -15.52 -19.30 -7.65
C VAL A 20 -15.96 -18.31 -8.73
N LYS A 21 -17.17 -18.43 -9.29
CA LYS A 21 -17.68 -17.49 -10.30
C LYS A 21 -17.94 -16.10 -9.70
N VAL A 22 -18.38 -16.03 -8.44
CA VAL A 22 -18.53 -14.77 -7.71
C VAL A 22 -17.18 -14.09 -7.51
N TRP A 23 -16.15 -14.83 -7.09
CA TRP A 23 -14.79 -14.27 -6.98
C TRP A 23 -14.29 -13.70 -8.31
N LYS A 24 -14.45 -14.45 -9.42
CA LYS A 24 -14.08 -13.95 -10.76
C LYS A 24 -14.84 -12.67 -11.14
N THR A 25 -16.09 -12.56 -10.71
CA THR A 25 -16.91 -11.35 -10.94
C THR A 25 -16.37 -10.17 -10.13
N PHE A 26 -15.95 -10.37 -8.88
CA PHE A 26 -15.26 -9.34 -8.10
C PHE A 26 -13.93 -8.92 -8.73
N VAL A 27 -13.11 -9.87 -9.21
CA VAL A 27 -11.87 -9.54 -9.93
C VAL A 27 -12.16 -8.67 -11.16
N ASN A 28 -13.20 -8.99 -11.93
CA ASN A 28 -13.61 -8.13 -13.05
C ASN A 28 -13.98 -6.72 -12.60
N VAL A 29 -14.61 -6.56 -11.44
CA VAL A 29 -14.92 -5.23 -10.86
C VAL A 29 -13.64 -4.53 -10.39
N PHE A 30 -12.76 -5.22 -9.67
CA PHE A 30 -11.51 -4.65 -9.17
C PHE A 30 -10.62 -4.12 -10.30
N ASN A 31 -10.55 -4.85 -11.42
CA ASN A 31 -9.79 -4.44 -12.60
C ASN A 31 -10.34 -3.17 -13.27
N THR A 32 -11.52 -2.68 -12.87
CA THR A 32 -12.12 -1.43 -13.38
C THR A 32 -11.99 -0.25 -12.40
N LEU A 33 -11.47 -0.45 -11.19
CA LEU A 33 -11.38 0.60 -10.18
C LEU A 33 -10.50 1.77 -10.66
N PRO A 34 -10.83 3.01 -10.27
CA PRO A 34 -9.93 4.14 -10.46
C PRO A 34 -8.68 3.99 -9.57
N LEU A 35 -7.57 4.58 -10.01
CA LEU A 35 -6.25 4.38 -9.37
C LEU A 35 -5.84 5.52 -8.44
N SER A 36 -6.27 6.73 -8.74
CA SER A 36 -6.02 7.92 -7.93
C SER A 36 -7.18 8.90 -8.04
N ALA A 37 -7.19 9.89 -7.16
CA ALA A 37 -8.10 11.02 -7.20
C ALA A 37 -7.34 12.31 -6.88
N VAL A 38 -7.86 13.44 -7.34
CA VAL A 38 -7.37 14.77 -6.95
C VAL A 38 -8.52 15.53 -6.32
N VAL A 39 -8.39 15.88 -5.05
CA VAL A 39 -9.40 16.64 -4.31
C VAL A 39 -9.05 18.12 -4.37
N ALA A 40 -10.02 18.93 -4.84
CA ALA A 40 -9.93 20.37 -4.96
C ALA A 40 -8.64 20.88 -5.64
N SER A 41 -8.11 20.09 -6.59
CA SER A 41 -6.86 20.38 -7.30
C SER A 41 -5.64 20.55 -6.39
N LYS A 42 -5.69 20.13 -5.12
CA LYS A 42 -4.62 20.34 -4.13
C LYS A 42 -4.18 19.09 -3.39
N ILE A 43 -5.04 18.08 -3.26
CA ILE A 43 -4.70 16.83 -2.57
C ILE A 43 -4.70 15.68 -3.57
N PHE A 44 -3.54 15.05 -3.78
CA PHE A 44 -3.43 13.83 -4.57
C PHE A 44 -3.64 12.59 -3.70
N CYS A 45 -4.66 11.81 -4.02
CA CYS A 45 -5.04 10.62 -3.27
C CYS A 45 -4.68 9.36 -4.07
N VAL A 46 -3.96 8.43 -3.42
CA VAL A 46 -3.52 7.16 -4.02
C VAL A 46 -3.41 6.08 -2.94
N HIS A 47 -3.53 4.79 -3.27
CA HIS A 47 -3.38 3.74 -2.24
C HIS A 47 -1.93 3.59 -1.75
N GLY A 48 -1.04 3.29 -2.70
CA GLY A 48 0.39 3.12 -2.51
C GLY A 48 1.06 4.49 -2.42
N GLY A 49 1.73 4.94 -3.46
CA GLY A 49 2.42 6.23 -3.39
C GLY A 49 2.76 6.75 -4.77
N LEU A 50 3.95 7.33 -4.89
CA LEU A 50 4.43 7.93 -6.12
C LEU A 50 5.13 6.87 -6.99
N SER A 51 5.35 7.19 -8.26
CA SER A 51 6.12 6.32 -9.17
C SER A 51 7.24 7.11 -9.84
N PRO A 52 8.42 6.51 -10.09
CA PRO A 52 9.43 7.11 -10.95
C PRO A 52 8.96 7.21 -12.42
N ASN A 53 7.89 6.48 -12.79
CA ASN A 53 7.25 6.54 -14.09
C ASN A 53 6.03 7.47 -14.15
N LEU A 54 5.77 8.26 -13.09
CA LEU A 54 4.70 9.26 -13.08
C LEU A 54 5.28 10.63 -13.46
N ASP A 55 5.14 11.02 -14.72
CA ASP A 55 5.58 12.33 -15.19
C ASP A 55 4.42 13.34 -15.20
N THR A 56 3.25 12.92 -15.67
CA THR A 56 2.04 13.75 -15.78
C THR A 56 0.81 13.02 -15.24
N MET A 57 -0.22 13.77 -14.85
CA MET A 57 -1.50 13.18 -14.44
C MET A 57 -2.19 12.43 -15.58
N ASP A 58 -1.86 12.74 -16.84
CA ASP A 58 -2.37 12.02 -18.01
C ASP A 58 -1.81 10.60 -18.10
N ASP A 59 -0.63 10.32 -17.53
CA ASP A 59 -0.08 8.97 -17.46
C ASP A 59 -1.03 8.03 -16.71
N ILE A 60 -1.64 8.52 -15.62
CA ILE A 60 -2.64 7.78 -14.85
C ILE A 60 -3.97 7.69 -15.61
N ARG A 61 -4.43 8.79 -16.23
CA ARG A 61 -5.71 8.83 -16.97
C ARG A 61 -5.71 7.89 -18.18
N ASN A 62 -4.54 7.67 -18.79
CA ASN A 62 -4.38 6.85 -19.98
C ASN A 62 -4.25 5.35 -19.69
N ILE A 63 -4.12 4.93 -18.42
CA ILE A 63 -4.14 3.51 -18.06
C ILE A 63 -5.49 2.90 -18.45
N GLN A 64 -5.44 2.01 -19.44
CA GLN A 64 -6.62 1.35 -19.97
C GLN A 64 -7.18 0.37 -18.94
N ARG A 65 -8.50 0.43 -18.74
CA ARG A 65 -9.24 -0.48 -17.87
C ARG A 65 -10.26 -1.26 -18.72
N PRO A 66 -10.53 -2.54 -18.42
CA PRO A 66 -10.04 -3.29 -17.26
C PRO A 66 -8.58 -3.72 -17.40
N THR A 67 -7.82 -3.65 -16.32
CA THR A 67 -6.43 -4.14 -16.26
C THR A 67 -6.18 -4.87 -14.95
N ASP A 68 -5.36 -5.91 -15.00
CA ASP A 68 -4.78 -6.50 -13.79
C ASP A 68 -3.60 -5.64 -13.32
N VAL A 69 -3.14 -5.86 -12.09
CA VAL A 69 -1.98 -5.15 -11.54
C VAL A 69 -0.70 -5.82 -12.05
N PRO A 70 0.18 -5.10 -12.78
CA PRO A 70 1.43 -5.66 -13.28
C PRO A 70 2.45 -5.86 -12.15
N ASP A 71 3.52 -6.61 -12.45
CA ASP A 71 4.66 -6.80 -11.52
C ASP A 71 5.53 -5.55 -11.34
N TYR A 72 5.51 -4.63 -12.29
CA TYR A 72 6.34 -3.43 -12.31
C TYR A 72 5.66 -2.28 -13.08
N GLY A 73 6.22 -1.08 -12.95
CA GLY A 73 5.80 0.13 -13.65
C GLY A 73 4.69 0.89 -12.94
N LEU A 74 4.19 1.94 -13.59
CA LEU A 74 3.32 2.96 -12.98
C LEU A 74 2.16 2.41 -12.14
N LEU A 75 1.36 1.48 -12.67
CA LEU A 75 0.22 0.91 -11.94
C LEU A 75 0.67 0.10 -10.71
N ASN A 76 1.79 -0.62 -10.81
CA ASN A 76 2.35 -1.33 -9.66
C ASN A 76 2.76 -0.34 -8.57
N ASP A 77 3.50 0.71 -8.93
CA ASP A 77 4.04 1.67 -7.99
C ASP A 77 2.96 2.48 -7.27
N LEU A 78 1.94 2.94 -8.00
CA LEU A 78 0.78 3.63 -7.42
C LEU A 78 0.08 2.78 -6.35
N LEU A 79 0.22 1.46 -6.37
CA LEU A 79 -0.41 0.57 -5.38
C LEU A 79 0.55 0.07 -4.30
N TRP A 80 1.87 0.07 -4.54
CA TRP A 80 2.84 -0.65 -3.70
C TRP A 80 4.04 0.16 -3.20
N SER A 81 4.27 1.38 -3.70
CA SER A 81 5.39 2.20 -3.22
C SER A 81 5.12 2.78 -1.83
N ASP A 82 6.17 3.01 -1.05
CA ASP A 82 6.08 3.59 0.31
C ASP A 82 7.01 4.80 0.53
N PRO A 83 6.61 5.79 1.33
CA PRO A 83 7.53 6.84 1.77
C PRO A 83 8.57 6.27 2.73
N SER A 84 9.81 6.75 2.65
CA SER A 84 10.92 6.34 3.53
C SER A 84 11.64 7.55 4.11
N GLU A 85 11.96 7.48 5.41
CA GLU A 85 12.76 8.48 6.12
C GLU A 85 14.26 8.42 5.76
N THR A 86 14.73 7.27 5.28
CA THR A 86 16.15 7.03 4.98
C THR A 86 16.49 7.17 3.51
N ALA A 87 15.52 6.94 2.61
CA ALA A 87 15.72 7.06 1.18
C ALA A 87 15.97 8.52 0.79
N TYR A 88 17.03 8.76 0.02
CA TYR A 88 17.30 10.10 -0.52
C TYR A 88 16.35 10.43 -1.68
N ASP A 89 16.19 9.49 -2.61
CA ASP A 89 15.35 9.56 -3.81
C ASP A 89 14.46 8.31 -3.95
N TRP A 90 14.85 7.30 -4.73
CA TRP A 90 14.14 6.05 -4.96
C TRP A 90 15.04 4.87 -4.56
N GLU A 91 14.52 3.97 -3.76
CA GLU A 91 15.22 2.75 -3.34
C GLU A 91 14.30 1.54 -3.53
N ASP A 92 14.87 0.35 -3.68
CA ASP A 92 14.07 -0.87 -3.75
C ASP A 92 13.28 -1.06 -2.44
N ASN A 93 11.99 -1.38 -2.55
CA ASN A 93 11.17 -1.58 -1.36
C ASN A 93 11.52 -2.92 -0.69
N GLU A 94 11.77 -2.91 0.63
CA GLU A 94 12.03 -4.11 1.43
C GLU A 94 10.83 -5.09 1.44
N ARG A 95 9.64 -4.61 1.05
CA ARG A 95 8.47 -5.44 0.79
C ARG A 95 8.62 -6.32 -0.46
N GLY A 96 9.70 -6.21 -1.23
CA GLY A 96 9.96 -7.03 -2.42
C GLY A 96 9.09 -6.68 -3.64
N VAL A 97 8.41 -5.52 -3.62
CA VAL A 97 7.60 -5.00 -4.73
C VAL A 97 7.66 -3.48 -4.77
N SER A 98 7.80 -2.90 -5.96
CA SER A 98 7.96 -1.46 -6.18
C SER A 98 9.15 -0.85 -5.40
N TYR A 99 9.05 0.44 -5.08
CA TYR A 99 10.09 1.30 -4.55
C TYR A 99 9.67 1.98 -3.24
N CYS A 100 10.66 2.31 -2.43
CA CYS A 100 10.58 3.33 -1.40
C CYS A 100 10.96 4.70 -2.00
N PHE A 101 10.33 5.79 -1.53
CA PHE A 101 10.67 7.14 -1.98
C PHE A 101 10.89 8.14 -0.83
N GLY A 102 11.88 9.00 -1.01
CA GLY A 102 12.29 10.00 -0.03
C GLY A 102 11.47 11.28 -0.04
N LYS A 103 11.80 12.17 0.91
CA LYS A 103 11.21 13.52 1.05
C LYS A 103 11.39 14.38 -0.21
N SER A 104 12.53 14.25 -0.89
CA SER A 104 12.85 15.00 -2.11
C SER A 104 11.85 14.71 -3.23
N VAL A 105 11.46 13.44 -3.39
CA VAL A 105 10.49 12.98 -4.38
C VAL A 105 9.11 13.57 -4.11
N VAL A 106 8.66 13.56 -2.85
CA VAL A 106 7.38 14.18 -2.45
C VAL A 106 7.37 15.67 -2.79
N ASN A 107 8.43 16.40 -2.40
CA ASN A 107 8.53 17.83 -2.66
C ASN A 107 8.53 18.15 -4.16
N ALA A 108 9.31 17.41 -4.95
CA ALA A 108 9.39 17.61 -6.40
C ALA A 108 8.04 17.34 -7.07
N PHE A 109 7.34 16.27 -6.66
CA PHE A 109 6.02 15.93 -7.18
C PHE A 109 4.98 17.03 -6.88
N LEU A 110 4.90 17.45 -5.63
CA LEU A 110 3.95 18.49 -5.21
C LEU A 110 4.20 19.82 -5.94
N GLN A 111 5.47 20.23 -6.02
CA GLN A 111 5.86 21.43 -6.73
C GLN A 111 5.53 21.36 -8.22
N LYS A 112 5.83 20.23 -8.88
CA LYS A 112 5.61 20.04 -10.31
C LYS A 112 4.13 20.12 -10.69
N HIS A 113 3.25 19.63 -9.82
CA HIS A 113 1.82 19.51 -10.10
C HIS A 113 0.95 20.57 -9.40
N ASP A 114 1.57 21.56 -8.73
CA ASP A 114 0.88 22.60 -7.93
C ASP A 114 -0.09 22.01 -6.89
N LEU A 115 0.38 20.99 -6.17
CA LEU A 115 -0.35 20.30 -5.10
C LEU A 115 0.22 20.65 -3.73
N ASP A 116 -0.60 20.50 -2.70
CA ASP A 116 -0.22 20.79 -1.31
C ASP A 116 0.02 19.52 -0.49
N LEU A 117 -0.66 18.41 -0.82
CA LEU A 117 -0.67 17.19 -0.01
C LEU A 117 -0.77 15.93 -0.86
N VAL A 118 0.01 14.90 -0.49
CA VAL A 118 -0.24 13.51 -0.88
C VAL A 118 -0.99 12.81 0.24
N CYS A 119 -2.18 12.27 -0.04
CA CYS A 119 -2.93 11.43 0.90
C CYS A 119 -2.88 9.98 0.43
N ARG A 120 -2.41 9.08 1.29
CA ARG A 120 -2.25 7.66 0.95
C ARG A 120 -2.61 6.70 2.08
N ALA A 121 -2.55 5.39 1.84
CA ALA A 121 -2.92 4.36 2.81
C ALA A 121 -1.81 3.30 2.99
N HIS A 122 -2.10 2.02 2.71
CA HIS A 122 -1.17 0.87 2.61
C HIS A 122 -0.39 0.44 3.88
N MET A 123 0.04 1.37 4.73
CA MET A 123 0.80 1.10 5.94
C MET A 123 -0.07 1.26 7.18
N VAL A 124 0.03 0.29 8.09
CA VAL A 124 -0.54 0.39 9.44
C VAL A 124 0.25 1.44 10.21
N VAL A 125 -0.45 2.39 10.83
CA VAL A 125 0.14 3.46 11.65
C VAL A 125 -0.62 3.56 12.97
N GLU A 126 0.07 3.91 14.06
CA GLU A 126 -0.40 3.74 15.44
C GLU A 126 -1.76 4.42 15.70
N ASP A 127 -1.90 5.70 15.37
CA ASP A 127 -3.14 6.46 15.59
C ASP A 127 -4.10 6.41 14.39
N GLY A 128 -3.86 5.52 13.43
CA GLY A 128 -4.65 5.42 12.20
C GLY A 128 -4.36 6.52 11.17
N TYR A 129 -3.55 7.53 11.51
CA TYR A 129 -2.96 8.43 10.54
C TYR A 129 -1.53 8.82 10.96
N GLU A 130 -0.69 9.17 9.99
CA GLU A 130 0.67 9.64 10.24
C GLU A 130 1.10 10.62 9.16
N PHE A 131 1.67 11.76 9.57
CA PHE A 131 2.24 12.73 8.64
C PHE A 131 3.72 12.44 8.36
N PHE A 132 4.11 12.69 7.13
CA PHE A 132 5.49 12.61 6.63
C PHE A 132 5.91 13.95 6.01
N ASN A 133 7.23 14.19 5.94
CA ASN A 133 7.83 15.33 5.22
C ASN A 133 7.20 16.69 5.55
N GLY A 134 7.16 17.07 6.84
CA GLY A 134 6.61 18.37 7.23
C GLY A 134 5.12 18.53 6.92
N ARG A 135 4.35 17.43 6.96
CA ARG A 135 2.90 17.37 6.71
C ARG A 135 2.49 17.54 5.25
N THR A 136 3.39 17.25 4.31
CA THR A 136 3.12 17.27 2.86
C THR A 136 2.72 15.90 2.31
N LEU A 137 2.85 14.85 3.11
CA LEU A 137 2.26 13.54 2.87
C LEU A 137 1.58 13.03 4.14
N VAL A 138 0.43 12.39 4.01
CA VAL A 138 -0.26 11.72 5.10
C VAL A 138 -0.62 10.28 4.73
N THR A 139 -0.30 9.36 5.62
CA THR A 139 -0.81 7.98 5.60
C THR A 139 -2.08 7.93 6.44
N VAL A 140 -3.15 7.34 5.91
CA VAL A 140 -4.42 7.09 6.60
C VAL A 140 -4.74 5.60 6.54
N PHE A 141 -5.00 5.01 7.69
CA PHE A 141 -5.33 3.60 7.87
C PHE A 141 -6.60 3.47 8.70
N SER A 142 -7.57 2.71 8.19
CA SER A 142 -8.95 2.72 8.74
C SER A 142 -9.42 1.36 9.29
N ALA A 143 -8.50 0.40 9.50
CA ALA A 143 -8.80 -0.87 10.16
C ALA A 143 -8.17 -0.88 11.57
N PRO A 144 -8.95 -0.69 12.65
CA PRO A 144 -8.40 -0.72 14.01
C PRO A 144 -8.08 -2.15 14.41
N ASN A 145 -7.11 -2.33 15.31
CA ASN A 145 -6.60 -3.63 15.73
C ASN A 145 -6.31 -4.54 14.52
N TYR A 146 -5.48 -4.06 13.60
CA TYR A 146 -5.30 -4.71 12.31
C TYR A 146 -4.89 -6.18 12.49
N CYS A 147 -5.64 -7.08 11.84
CA CYS A 147 -5.49 -8.53 11.94
C CYS A 147 -5.49 -9.13 13.37
N GLY A 148 -5.89 -8.38 14.41
CA GLY A 148 -5.79 -8.85 15.79
C GLY A 148 -4.37 -8.89 16.34
N GLU A 149 -3.38 -8.36 15.61
CA GLU A 149 -1.94 -8.41 15.94
C GLU A 149 -1.37 -7.03 16.30
N PHE A 150 -2.04 -5.96 15.90
CA PHE A 150 -1.62 -4.57 16.14
C PHE A 150 -2.58 -3.89 17.10
N ASP A 151 -2.11 -2.95 17.91
CA ASP A 151 -2.98 -2.13 18.78
C ASP A 151 -3.36 -0.78 18.14
N ASN A 152 -3.27 -0.69 16.80
CA ASN A 152 -3.48 0.55 16.08
C ASN A 152 -4.96 1.02 16.11
N ALA A 153 -5.14 2.33 16.12
CA ALA A 153 -6.42 2.96 15.83
C ALA A 153 -6.69 2.99 14.32
N ALA A 154 -7.93 3.32 13.98
CA ALA A 154 -8.33 3.71 12.64
C ALA A 154 -8.54 5.23 12.58
N ALA A 155 -8.25 5.84 11.44
CA ALA A 155 -8.60 7.24 11.20
C ALA A 155 -9.42 7.42 9.91
N ILE A 156 -10.19 8.49 9.89
CA ILE A 156 -10.87 9.04 8.71
C ILE A 156 -10.43 10.50 8.59
N MET A 157 -9.87 10.88 7.44
CA MET A 157 -9.50 12.27 7.16
C MET A 157 -10.68 13.00 6.51
N ASN A 158 -11.22 14.00 7.21
CA ASN A 158 -12.25 14.90 6.72
C ASN A 158 -11.60 16.16 6.16
N VAL A 159 -11.88 16.48 4.90
CA VAL A 159 -11.43 17.71 4.23
C VAL A 159 -12.63 18.61 4.02
N ASN A 160 -12.60 19.82 4.60
CA ASN A 160 -13.68 20.79 4.42
C ASN A 160 -13.46 21.67 3.17
N GLU A 161 -14.38 22.61 2.92
CA GLU A 161 -14.34 23.52 1.75
C GLU A 161 -13.12 24.45 1.76
N ASP A 162 -12.58 24.78 2.94
CA ASP A 162 -11.36 25.57 3.13
C ASP A 162 -10.06 24.72 3.06
N LEU A 163 -10.17 23.44 2.68
CA LEU A 163 -9.09 22.44 2.64
C LEU A 163 -8.43 22.16 3.98
N VAL A 164 -9.10 22.48 5.08
CA VAL A 164 -8.68 22.08 6.43
C VAL A 164 -8.91 20.59 6.59
N CYS A 165 -7.85 19.87 6.94
CA CYS A 165 -7.85 18.43 7.17
C CYS A 165 -8.00 18.11 8.67
N ASN A 166 -9.10 17.48 9.05
CA ASN A 166 -9.38 16.99 10.41
C ASN A 166 -9.41 15.44 10.42
N PHE A 167 -9.14 14.82 11.56
CA PHE A 167 -9.12 13.37 11.70
C PHE A 167 -10.12 12.89 12.76
N ASP A 168 -11.03 12.02 12.36
CA ASP A 168 -11.85 11.24 13.29
C ASP A 168 -11.13 9.94 13.61
N ILE A 169 -10.86 9.68 14.89
CA ILE A 169 -10.08 8.52 15.34
C ILE A 169 -10.99 7.50 16.01
N ILE A 170 -10.94 6.26 15.54
CA ILE A 170 -11.66 5.11 16.07
C ILE A 170 -10.63 4.16 16.70
N ARG A 171 -10.58 4.13 18.03
CA ARG A 171 -9.68 3.24 18.77
C ARG A 171 -10.26 1.82 18.84
N PRO A 172 -9.42 0.78 18.87
CA PRO A 172 -9.88 -0.58 19.00
C PRO A 172 -10.68 -0.77 20.29
N ALA A 173 -11.83 -1.45 20.18
CA ALA A 173 -12.59 -1.88 21.34
C ALA A 173 -11.98 -3.19 21.84
N TYR A 174 -11.28 -3.16 22.97
CA TYR A 174 -10.98 -4.38 23.70
C TYR A 174 -12.21 -4.69 24.55
N ASP A 175 -12.70 -5.93 24.46
CA ASP A 175 -13.65 -6.43 25.45
C ASP A 175 -12.99 -6.26 26.81
N THR A 176 -13.49 -5.32 27.61
CA THR A 176 -13.13 -5.26 29.03
C THR A 176 -13.57 -6.59 29.60
N PRO A 177 -12.67 -7.40 30.20
CA PRO A 177 -13.11 -8.63 30.83
C PRO A 177 -14.14 -8.26 31.90
N LEU A 178 -15.38 -8.70 31.71
CA LEU A 178 -16.27 -8.91 32.86
C LEU A 178 -15.47 -9.74 33.86
N SER A 179 -15.46 -9.30 35.12
CA SER A 179 -14.66 -9.77 36.25
C SER A 179 -14.19 -11.25 36.19
N PRO A 180 -12.98 -11.55 36.72
CA PRO A 180 -12.26 -12.77 36.40
C PRO A 180 -13.05 -14.01 36.82
N ASN A 181 -13.38 -14.87 35.86
CA ASN A 181 -13.72 -16.24 36.16
C ASN A 181 -12.95 -17.22 35.27
N ASN A 182 -12.48 -18.27 35.93
CA ASN A 182 -11.43 -19.20 35.56
C ASN A 182 -11.65 -19.98 34.26
N ASN A 183 -10.51 -20.40 33.68
CA ASN A 183 -10.33 -21.51 32.73
C ASN A 183 -10.84 -21.36 31.30
N SER A 184 -9.96 -20.93 30.39
CA SER A 184 -9.60 -21.74 29.21
C SER A 184 -8.42 -21.13 28.44
N ASN A 185 -7.52 -22.02 28.00
CA ASN A 185 -6.25 -21.80 27.35
C ASN A 185 -6.43 -21.21 25.92
N PRO A 186 -5.80 -20.10 25.50
CA PRO A 186 -5.86 -19.66 24.11
C PRO A 186 -4.81 -20.39 23.28
N LEU A 187 -5.28 -21.30 22.42
CA LEU A 187 -4.49 -21.90 21.37
C LEU A 187 -4.10 -20.84 20.32
N ARG A 188 -2.81 -20.84 20.02
CA ARG A 188 -2.12 -20.07 18.97
C ARG A 188 -2.91 -20.03 17.65
N TYR A 189 -3.19 -18.82 17.17
CA TYR A 189 -3.27 -18.52 15.74
C TYR A 189 -2.18 -17.48 15.45
N THR A 190 -1.04 -17.97 15.00
CA THR A 190 0.07 -17.15 14.50
C THR A 190 0.11 -17.24 12.98
N GLN A 191 0.41 -16.11 12.34
CA GLN A 191 0.76 -15.90 10.93
C GLN A 191 -0.41 -15.80 9.94
N ALA A 192 -0.95 -14.58 9.82
CA ALA A 192 -1.46 -14.10 8.52
C ALA A 192 -1.34 -12.57 8.31
N ALA A 193 -1.08 -11.76 9.34
CA ALA A 193 -1.08 -10.30 9.18
C ALA A 193 0.18 -9.72 8.51
N ALA A 194 1.33 -10.36 8.68
CA ALA A 194 2.61 -9.79 8.27
C ALA A 194 2.88 -9.84 6.76
N ALA A 195 2.15 -10.64 5.97
CA ALA A 195 2.47 -10.87 4.57
C ALA A 195 1.90 -9.80 3.61
N ALA A 196 0.86 -9.06 4.00
CA ALA A 196 0.51 -7.81 3.31
C ALA A 196 1.57 -6.71 3.55
N ALA A 197 2.41 -6.89 4.57
CA ALA A 197 3.47 -5.97 4.96
C ALA A 197 4.90 -6.48 4.67
N THR A 198 5.10 -7.69 4.16
CA THR A 198 6.45 -8.24 3.84
C THR A 198 6.35 -9.18 2.63
N GLY A 199 6.26 -8.63 1.42
CA GLY A 199 6.23 -9.40 0.17
C GLY A 199 7.60 -9.98 -0.23
N GLY A 200 8.29 -10.66 0.67
CA GLY A 200 9.52 -11.38 0.34
C GLY A 200 9.21 -12.74 -0.27
N SER A 201 9.13 -12.86 -1.59
CA SER A 201 9.18 -14.16 -2.25
C SER A 201 10.58 -14.77 -2.07
N ARG A 202 10.70 -15.76 -1.20
CA ARG A 202 11.89 -16.63 -1.11
C ARG A 202 12.08 -17.35 -2.44
N GLN A 203 13.08 -16.96 -3.23
CA GLN A 203 13.73 -17.88 -4.17
C GLN A 203 15.06 -18.33 -3.58
N ALA A 204 15.21 -19.65 -3.53
CA ALA A 204 16.38 -20.34 -3.02
C ALA A 204 17.62 -20.04 -3.88
N ALA A 205 18.72 -19.72 -3.22
CA ALA A 205 20.04 -19.63 -3.81
C ALA A 205 20.46 -20.99 -4.39
N ALA A 206 20.82 -21.00 -5.67
CA ALA A 206 21.66 -22.05 -6.25
C ALA A 206 22.99 -21.40 -6.68
N ALA A 207 24.03 -21.64 -5.91
CA ALA A 207 25.40 -21.23 -6.21
C ALA A 207 25.98 -22.10 -7.34
N THR A 208 26.55 -21.49 -8.37
CA THR A 208 27.64 -22.08 -9.18
C THR A 208 28.55 -20.97 -9.74
N PRO A 209 29.84 -21.27 -10.02
CA PRO A 209 30.94 -20.33 -9.84
C PRO A 209 31.29 -19.50 -11.08
N SER A 210 31.95 -18.36 -10.82
CA SER A 210 32.55 -17.44 -11.78
C SER A 210 33.51 -18.12 -12.78
N PRO A 211 33.63 -17.50 -13.96
CA PRO A 211 34.97 -17.11 -14.40
C PRO A 211 35.02 -15.65 -14.88
N SER A 212 36.11 -15.01 -14.48
CA SER A 212 36.63 -13.73 -14.96
C SER A 212 36.78 -13.67 -16.48
N LEU A 213 36.50 -12.51 -17.09
CA LEU A 213 37.42 -11.78 -17.98
C LEU A 213 36.85 -10.39 -18.37
N LEU A 214 37.79 -9.49 -18.65
CA LEU A 214 37.81 -8.02 -18.78
C LEU A 214 37.01 -7.40 -19.97
N PRO A 215 36.98 -6.06 -20.12
CA PRO A 215 35.84 -5.26 -20.61
C PRO A 215 35.96 -4.82 -22.09
N GLU A 216 34.87 -4.28 -22.67
CA GLU A 216 34.89 -3.12 -23.60
C GLU A 216 33.49 -2.67 -24.10
N ALA A 217 33.35 -1.34 -24.23
CA ALA A 217 32.61 -0.54 -25.24
C ALA A 217 31.06 -0.38 -25.28
N GLN A 218 30.64 0.87 -24.99
CA GLN A 218 29.82 1.86 -25.75
C GLN A 218 28.35 1.61 -26.21
N SER A 219 27.51 2.63 -25.89
CA SER A 219 26.35 3.26 -26.59
C SER A 219 25.40 2.38 -27.42
N VAL A 220 24.08 2.46 -27.26
CA VAL A 220 23.17 3.64 -27.30
C VAL A 220 22.03 3.43 -26.31
#